data_AF-A0A8H7GRI6-F1
#
_entry.id   AF-A0A8H7GRI6-F1
#
_cell.length_a   1.000
_cell.length_b   1.000
_cell.length_c   1.000
_cell.angle_alpha   90.00
_cell.angle_beta   90.00
_cell.angle_gamma   90.00
#
_symmetry.space_group_name_H-M   'P 1'
#
loop_
_entity.id
_entity.type
_entity.pdbx_description
1 polymer ?
#
loop_
_entity_poly.entity_id
_entity_poly.type
_entity_poly.pdbx_seq_one_letter_code
_entity_poly.pdbx_strand_id
1 'polypeptide(L)'
;MELVGFSKDVQDVIFKLACINLCPVVTGQALVELMINPPQKGSPSYDLYHKEISKIHEALDERASRLHEAFSKMSDVECNKPQGAMYLFPSLNFKESTYPQLFEKCEADDLTVDEFYCSELLENTGICCVPGSGFGQVPGTHHVRTTFLPPGTEWIDKWEKFHEKFVKEYKI
;
A
#
# COMPACT_ATOMS: atom_id res chain seq x y z
N MET A 1 -1.65 1.06 -30.90
CA MET A 1 -2.34 1.77 -29.81
C MET A 1 -3.77 1.98 -30.24
N GLU A 2 -4.72 1.41 -29.51
CA GLU A 2 -6.15 1.62 -29.75
C GLU A 2 -6.61 2.82 -28.90
N LEU A 3 -7.23 3.83 -29.52
CA LEU A 3 -7.76 5.02 -28.85
C LEU A 3 -9.26 5.11 -29.12
N VAL A 4 -10.06 4.81 -28.10
CA VAL A 4 -11.53 4.80 -28.20
C VAL A 4 -12.08 6.13 -27.67
N GLY A 5 -13.05 6.72 -28.40
CA GLY A 5 -13.74 7.94 -27.96
C GLY A 5 -12.99 9.27 -28.17
N PHE A 6 -11.81 9.24 -28.80
CA PHE A 6 -11.03 10.45 -29.13
C PHE A 6 -11.25 10.91 -30.58
N SER A 7 -11.29 12.22 -30.80
CA SER A 7 -11.27 12.78 -32.16
C SER A 7 -9.92 12.51 -32.85
N LYS A 8 -9.91 12.55 -34.19
CA LYS A 8 -8.70 12.31 -34.97
C LYS A 8 -7.55 13.25 -34.59
N ASP A 9 -7.83 14.53 -34.40
CA ASP A 9 -6.83 15.53 -34.00
C ASP A 9 -6.15 15.17 -32.67
N VAL A 10 -6.92 14.67 -31.69
CA VAL A 10 -6.35 14.25 -30.40
C VAL A 10 -5.53 12.97 -30.57
N GLN A 11 -6.00 12.01 -31.36
CA GLN A 11 -5.25 10.78 -31.65
C GLN A 11 -3.89 11.09 -32.30
N ASP A 12 -3.84 12.06 -33.22
CA ASP A 12 -2.62 12.46 -33.91
C ASP A 12 -1.63 13.15 -32.96
N VAL A 13 -2.11 13.95 -32.00
CA VAL A 13 -1.27 14.55 -30.95
C VAL A 13 -0.70 13.47 -30.02
N ILE A 14 -1.51 12.50 -29.60
CA ILE A 14 -1.04 11.38 -28.75
C ILE A 14 -0.01 10.54 -29.50
N PHE A 15 -0.26 10.23 -30.77
CA PHE A 15 0.69 9.49 -31.61
C PHE A 15 2.00 10.26 -31.77
N LYS A 16 1.94 11.57 -32.05
CA LYS A 16 3.12 12.44 -32.11
C LYS A 16 3.93 12.40 -30.82
N LEU A 17 3.29 12.44 -29.65
CA LEU A 17 3.94 12.32 -28.35
C LEU A 17 4.61 10.96 -28.17
N ALA A 18 3.90 9.87 -28.49
CA ALA A 18 4.40 8.50 -28.32
C ALA A 18 5.64 8.22 -29.18
N CYS A 19 5.69 8.73 -30.41
CA CYS A 19 6.80 8.50 -31.34
C CYS A 19 8.12 9.17 -30.95
N ILE A 20 8.10 10.16 -30.03
CA ILE A 20 9.33 10.82 -29.55
C ILE A 20 10.25 9.80 -28.84
N ASN A 21 9.68 8.80 -28.19
CA ASN A 21 10.41 7.77 -27.44
C ASN A 21 10.63 6.48 -28.25
N LEU A 22 10.44 6.51 -29.58
CA LEU A 22 10.47 5.35 -30.49
C LEU A 22 9.39 4.30 -30.17
N CYS A 23 9.66 3.42 -29.19
CA CYS A 23 8.74 2.41 -28.70
C CYS A 23 9.18 1.84 -27.32
N PRO A 24 8.28 1.20 -26.56
CA PRO A 24 8.64 0.43 -25.38
C PRO A 24 9.52 -0.77 -25.72
N VAL A 25 10.30 -1.26 -24.75
CA VAL A 25 11.13 -2.46 -24.93
C VAL A 25 10.29 -3.66 -25.37
N VAL A 26 10.74 -4.38 -26.40
CA VAL A 26 9.99 -5.48 -27.02
C VAL A 26 9.72 -6.63 -26.04
N THR A 27 10.60 -6.85 -25.07
CA THR A 27 10.38 -7.83 -24.00
C THR A 27 9.21 -7.45 -23.10
N GLY A 28 9.06 -6.16 -22.78
CA GLY A 28 7.90 -5.66 -22.03
C GLY A 28 6.61 -5.80 -22.82
N GLN A 29 6.64 -5.54 -24.13
CA GLN A 29 5.49 -5.78 -25.02
C GLN A 29 5.10 -7.27 -25.03
N ALA A 30 6.07 -8.18 -25.13
CA ALA A 30 5.83 -9.62 -25.06
C ALA A 30 5.29 -10.08 -23.71
N LEU A 31 5.75 -9.51 -22.59
CA LEU A 31 5.20 -9.83 -21.26
C LEU A 31 3.74 -9.37 -21.11
N VAL A 32 3.38 -8.20 -21.66
CA VAL A 32 1.99 -7.73 -21.67
C VAL A 32 1.12 -8.66 -22.52
N GLU A 33 1.61 -9.11 -23.68
CA GLU A 33 0.93 -10.09 -24.52
C GLU A 33 0.65 -11.39 -23.75
N LEU A 34 1.63 -11.92 -23.02
CA LEU A 34 1.46 -13.12 -22.18
C LEU A 34 0.48 -12.90 -21.02
N MET A 35 0.43 -11.68 -20.47
CA MET A 35 -0.48 -11.33 -19.38
C MET A 35 -1.94 -11.28 -19.84
N ILE A 36 -2.21 -10.76 -21.05
CA ILE A 36 -3.59 -10.68 -21.59
C ILE A 36 -4.04 -11.97 -22.30
N ASN A 37 -3.09 -12.82 -22.71
CA ASN A 37 -3.35 -14.11 -23.37
C ASN A 37 -2.81 -15.29 -22.55
N PRO A 38 -3.41 -15.60 -21.37
CA PRO A 38 -2.97 -16.73 -20.55
C PRO A 38 -3.22 -18.08 -21.24
N PRO A 39 -2.56 -19.17 -20.78
CA PRO A 39 -2.80 -20.51 -21.29
C PRO A 39 -4.30 -20.86 -21.26
N GLN A 40 -4.80 -21.43 -22.36
CA GLN A 40 -6.21 -21.81 -22.48
C GLN A 40 -6.44 -23.23 -21.97
N LYS A 41 -7.69 -23.53 -21.56
CA LYS A 41 -8.04 -24.87 -21.06
C LYS A 41 -7.70 -25.93 -22.11
N GLY A 42 -6.97 -26.97 -21.69
CA GLY A 42 -6.47 -28.04 -22.57
C GLY A 42 -5.04 -27.82 -23.09
N SER A 43 -4.44 -26.65 -22.87
CA SER A 43 -3.01 -26.45 -23.12
C SER A 43 -2.15 -27.14 -22.05
N PRO A 44 -0.90 -27.56 -22.37
CA PRO A 44 -0.05 -28.30 -21.43
C PRO A 44 0.24 -27.58 -20.12
N SER A 45 0.28 -26.24 -20.12
CA SER A 45 0.62 -25.43 -18.95
C SER A 45 -0.59 -24.85 -18.20
N TYR A 46 -1.82 -25.09 -18.66
CA TYR A 46 -3.04 -24.51 -18.09
C TYR A 46 -3.17 -24.78 -16.59
N ASP A 47 -3.11 -26.05 -16.19
CA ASP A 47 -3.31 -26.45 -14.80
C ASP A 47 -2.20 -25.92 -13.88
N LEU A 48 -0.95 -25.90 -14.38
CA LEU A 48 0.18 -25.35 -13.63
C LEU A 48 0.05 -23.84 -13.43
N TYR A 49 -0.26 -23.10 -14.50
CA TYR A 49 -0.46 -21.65 -14.45
C TYR A 49 -1.54 -21.26 -13.43
N HIS A 50 -2.71 -21.90 -13.49
CA HIS A 50 -3.79 -21.62 -12.55
C HIS A 50 -3.43 -21.98 -11.11
N LYS A 51 -2.74 -23.11 -10.90
CA LYS A 51 -2.26 -23.49 -9.57
C LYS A 51 -1.30 -22.46 -8.98
N GLU A 52 -0.37 -21.95 -9.79
CA GLU A 52 0.61 -20.94 -9.34
C GLU A 52 -0.05 -19.59 -9.04
N ILE A 53 -0.93 -19.12 -9.91
CA ILE A 53 -1.67 -17.87 -9.72
C ILE A 53 -2.57 -17.96 -8.48
N SER A 54 -3.35 -19.03 -8.32
CA SER A 54 -4.20 -19.21 -7.13
C SER A 54 -3.39 -19.22 -5.85
N LYS A 55 -2.25 -19.93 -5.83
CA LYS A 55 -1.36 -19.96 -4.67
C LYS A 55 -0.83 -18.56 -4.30
N ILE A 56 -0.46 -17.74 -5.30
CA ILE A 56 -0.02 -16.36 -5.07
C ILE A 56 -1.17 -15.52 -4.49
N HIS A 57 -2.37 -15.64 -5.06
CA HIS A 57 -3.55 -14.92 -4.58
C HIS A 57 -3.92 -15.30 -3.14
N GLU A 58 -3.97 -16.59 -2.83
CA GLU A 58 -4.27 -17.09 -1.47
C GLU A 58 -3.23 -16.59 -0.46
N ALA A 59 -1.94 -16.62 -0.80
CA ALA A 59 -0.89 -16.11 0.08
C ALA A 59 -0.94 -14.59 0.27
N LEU A 60 -1.41 -13.83 -0.72
CA LEU A 60 -1.63 -12.40 -0.60
C LEU A 60 -2.87 -12.09 0.26
N ASP A 61 -3.97 -12.83 0.05
CA ASP A 61 -5.19 -12.68 0.83
C ASP A 61 -4.99 -13.02 2.31
N GLU A 62 -4.25 -14.10 2.61
CA GLU A 62 -3.90 -14.46 3.99
C GLU A 62 -3.12 -13.34 4.68
N ARG A 63 -2.09 -12.80 4.02
CA ARG A 63 -1.25 -11.74 4.60
C ARG A 63 -2.02 -10.43 4.76
N ALA A 64 -2.86 -10.08 3.77
CA ALA A 64 -3.73 -8.91 3.84
C ALA A 64 -4.73 -9.03 5.01
N SER A 65 -5.34 -10.20 5.16
CA SER A 65 -6.32 -10.48 6.22
C SER A 65 -5.66 -10.42 7.60
N ARG A 66 -4.51 -11.06 7.79
CA ARG A 66 -3.77 -11.01 9.07
C ARG A 66 -3.36 -9.59 9.46
N LEU A 67 -2.86 -8.80 8.49
CA LEU A 67 -2.48 -7.42 8.75
C LEU A 67 -3.70 -6.54 9.08
N HIS A 68 -4.82 -6.75 8.38
CA HIS A 68 -6.09 -6.07 8.69
C HIS A 68 -6.60 -6.43 10.09
N GLU A 69 -6.56 -7.70 10.47
CA GLU A 69 -6.96 -8.17 11.80
C GLU A 69 -6.10 -7.57 12.91
N ALA A 70 -4.79 -7.44 12.69
CA ALA A 70 -3.88 -6.79 13.62
C ALA A 70 -4.24 -5.31 13.80
N PHE A 71 -4.37 -4.55 12.71
CA PHE A 71 -4.78 -3.14 12.80
C PHE A 71 -6.15 -2.94 13.44
N SER A 72 -7.09 -3.86 13.20
CA SER A 72 -8.43 -3.80 13.80
C SER A 72 -8.42 -4.02 15.32
N LYS A 73 -7.34 -4.59 15.88
CA LYS A 73 -7.16 -4.79 17.33
C LYS A 73 -6.30 -3.70 17.98
N MET A 74 -5.52 -2.95 17.19
CA MET A 74 -4.69 -1.87 17.70
C MET A 74 -5.55 -0.71 18.23
N SER A 75 -5.12 -0.12 19.34
CA SER A 75 -5.86 0.96 19.99
C SER A 75 -5.80 2.24 19.17
N ASP A 76 -6.92 2.95 19.01
CA ASP A 76 -6.96 4.21 18.27
C ASP A 76 -6.49 4.05 16.81
N VAL A 77 -6.68 2.86 16.22
CA VAL A 77 -6.47 2.56 14.81
C VAL A 77 -7.79 2.09 14.20
N GLU A 78 -8.10 2.59 13.00
CA GLU A 78 -9.20 2.08 12.20
C GLU A 78 -8.68 1.71 10.81
N CYS A 79 -8.99 0.51 10.34
CA CYS A 79 -8.56 0.07 9.01
C CYS A 79 -9.72 -0.56 8.26
N ASN A 80 -9.96 -0.06 7.05
CA ASN A 80 -10.90 -0.68 6.12
C ASN A 80 -10.40 -2.06 5.69
N LYS A 81 -11.34 -2.98 5.48
CA LYS A 81 -11.02 -4.31 4.98
C LYS A 81 -10.43 -4.19 3.57
N PRO A 82 -9.25 -4.79 3.30
CA PRO A 82 -8.68 -4.77 1.95
C PRO A 82 -9.57 -5.59 0.99
N GLN A 83 -9.97 -4.97 -0.12
CA GLN A 83 -10.78 -5.61 -1.17
C GLN A 83 -9.95 -5.97 -2.42
N GLY A 84 -8.69 -5.54 -2.48
CA GLY A 84 -7.80 -5.75 -3.61
C GLY A 84 -6.51 -4.94 -3.49
N ALA A 85 -5.75 -4.85 -4.59
CA ALA A 85 -4.42 -4.24 -4.65
C ALA A 85 -3.43 -4.87 -3.65
N MET A 86 -2.46 -4.08 -3.16
CA MET A 86 -1.32 -4.57 -2.37
C MET A 86 -1.03 -3.71 -1.14
N TYR A 87 -2.01 -2.92 -0.68
CA TYR A 87 -1.83 -1.92 0.37
C TYR A 87 -2.98 -1.92 1.37
N LEU A 88 -2.64 -1.60 2.63
CA LEU A 88 -3.60 -1.14 3.63
C LEU A 88 -3.29 0.32 3.98
N PHE A 89 -4.32 1.04 4.40
CA PHE A 89 -4.25 2.46 4.73
C PHE A 89 -4.99 2.75 6.06
N PRO A 90 -4.48 2.23 7.20
CA PRO A 90 -5.05 2.51 8.50
C PRO A 90 -5.07 4.02 8.83
N SER A 91 -6.16 4.46 9.44
CA SER A 91 -6.29 5.76 10.12
C SER A 91 -5.75 5.63 11.55
N LEU A 92 -4.87 6.55 11.92
CA LEU A 92 -4.38 6.75 13.28
C LEU A 92 -5.26 7.81 13.94
N ASN A 93 -6.17 7.38 14.81
CA ASN A 93 -7.17 8.22 15.46
C ASN A 93 -6.58 8.97 16.68
N PHE A 94 -5.41 9.57 16.49
CA PHE A 94 -4.74 10.38 17.51
C PHE A 94 -5.33 11.79 17.53
N LYS A 95 -5.82 12.21 18.69
CA LYS A 95 -6.40 13.53 18.91
C LYS A 95 -5.53 14.30 19.89
N GLU A 96 -5.33 15.59 19.65
CA GLU A 96 -4.56 16.47 20.53
C GLU A 96 -5.05 16.43 21.99
N SER A 97 -6.36 16.31 22.21
CA SER A 97 -6.95 16.20 23.55
C SER A 97 -6.53 14.96 24.34
N THR A 98 -6.18 13.86 23.66
CA THR A 98 -5.79 12.59 24.30
C THR A 98 -4.31 12.27 24.11
N TYR A 99 -3.64 12.93 23.15
CA TYR A 99 -2.22 12.77 22.84
C TYR A 99 -1.48 14.13 22.81
N PRO A 100 -1.63 15.01 23.82
CA PRO A 100 -1.09 16.36 23.75
C PRO A 100 0.43 16.38 23.55
N GLN A 101 1.14 15.46 24.21
CA GLN A 101 2.61 15.34 24.11
C GLN A 101 3.07 14.90 22.71
N LEU A 102 2.26 14.11 22.00
CA LEU A 102 2.57 13.72 20.63
C LEU A 102 2.54 14.94 19.71
N PHE A 103 1.46 15.74 19.82
CA PHE A 103 1.28 16.93 18.99
C PHE A 103 2.33 18.00 19.32
N GLU A 104 2.70 18.17 20.58
CA GLU A 104 3.79 19.07 21.00
C GLU A 104 5.14 18.65 20.40
N LYS A 105 5.49 17.35 20.43
CA LYS A 105 6.72 16.85 19.78
C LYS A 105 6.69 17.05 18.27
N CYS A 106 5.57 16.76 17.63
CA CYS A 106 5.39 16.96 16.19
C CYS A 106 5.61 18.43 15.80
N GLU A 107 5.08 19.38 16.57
CA GLU A 107 5.30 20.81 16.36
C GLU A 107 6.76 21.21 16.57
N ALA A 108 7.41 20.69 17.62
CA ALA A 108 8.81 20.98 17.91
C ALA A 108 9.78 20.46 16.83
N ASP A 109 9.47 19.30 16.25
CA ASP A 109 10.29 18.63 15.23
C ASP A 109 9.92 19.04 13.79
N ASP A 110 8.91 19.92 13.61
CA ASP A 110 8.35 20.32 12.30
C ASP A 110 7.89 19.11 11.46
N LEU A 111 7.22 18.15 12.12
CA LEU A 111 6.70 16.92 11.52
C LEU A 111 5.19 16.83 11.66
N THR A 112 4.54 16.20 10.67
CA THR A 112 3.16 15.75 10.83
C THR A 112 3.09 14.51 11.74
N VAL A 113 1.94 14.27 12.38
CA VAL A 113 1.74 13.15 13.32
C VAL A 113 2.05 11.79 12.69
N ASP A 114 1.66 11.61 11.43
CA ASP A 114 1.93 10.39 10.67
C ASP A 114 3.40 10.27 10.23
N GLU A 115 4.09 11.36 9.91
CA GLU A 115 5.55 11.34 9.71
C GLU A 115 6.29 10.95 10.97
N PHE A 116 5.94 11.56 12.11
CA PHE A 116 6.51 11.22 13.40
C PHE A 116 6.29 9.74 13.75
N TYR A 117 5.06 9.25 13.59
CA TYR A 117 4.74 7.84 13.82
C TYR A 117 5.53 6.89 12.92
N CYS A 118 5.67 7.22 11.62
CA CYS A 118 6.44 6.41 10.67
C CYS A 118 7.93 6.38 11.01
N SER A 119 8.51 7.52 11.43
CA SER A 119 9.90 7.62 11.86
C SER A 119 10.16 6.79 13.12
N GLU A 120 9.32 6.94 14.15
CA GLU A 120 9.41 6.16 15.38
C GLU A 120 9.25 4.65 15.12
N LEU A 121 8.33 4.25 14.23
CA LEU A 121 8.17 2.86 13.84
C LEU A 121 9.44 2.32 13.20
N LEU A 122 10.02 3.07 12.26
CA LEU A 122 11.24 2.68 11.57
C LEU A 122 12.42 2.51 12.54
N GLU A 123 12.64 3.48 13.42
CA GLU A 123 13.77 3.47 14.36
C GLU A 123 13.66 2.34 15.39
N ASN A 124 12.45 2.03 15.87
CA ASN A 124 12.26 1.02 16.91
C ASN A 124 12.13 -0.41 16.35
N THR A 125 11.72 -0.58 15.08
CA THR A 125 11.37 -1.91 14.54
C THR A 125 12.08 -2.28 13.24
N GLY A 126 12.62 -1.29 12.51
CA GLY A 126 13.11 -1.44 11.14
C GLY A 126 12.00 -1.49 10.08
N ILE A 127 10.73 -1.31 10.46
CA ILE A 127 9.60 -1.34 9.53
C ILE A 127 9.46 0.04 8.89
N CYS A 128 9.71 0.10 7.58
CA CYS A 128 9.54 1.32 6.79
C CYS A 128 8.13 1.34 6.17
N CYS A 129 7.35 2.36 6.51
CA CYS A 129 6.03 2.63 5.94
C CYS A 129 5.99 4.06 5.41
N VAL A 130 4.90 4.43 4.71
CA VAL A 130 4.79 5.76 4.11
C VAL A 130 3.72 6.56 4.85
N PRO A 131 4.01 7.79 5.32
CA PRO A 131 3.03 8.63 5.99
C PRO A 131 1.91 9.05 5.04
N GLY A 132 0.69 9.19 5.57
CA GLY A 132 -0.52 9.60 4.86
C GLY A 132 -0.42 10.99 4.24
N SER A 133 0.35 11.88 4.85
CA SER A 133 0.61 13.26 4.42
C SER A 133 1.14 13.33 2.98
N GLY A 134 1.92 12.32 2.56
CA GLY A 134 2.44 12.21 1.19
C GLY A 134 1.39 11.84 0.12
N PHE A 135 0.20 11.36 0.52
CA PHE A 135 -0.89 10.98 -0.40
C PHE A 135 -1.99 12.04 -0.50
N GLY A 136 -1.97 13.03 0.40
CA GLY A 136 -3.13 13.87 0.67
C GLY A 136 -4.15 13.13 1.54
N GLN A 137 -4.64 13.81 2.58
CA GLN A 137 -5.62 13.29 3.51
C GLN A 137 -6.52 14.41 4.02
N VAL A 138 -7.67 14.05 4.61
CA VAL A 138 -8.60 15.04 5.18
C VAL A 138 -7.88 15.79 6.32
N PRO A 139 -7.99 17.13 6.41
CA PRO A 139 -7.36 17.88 7.49
C PRO A 139 -7.77 17.35 8.88
N GLY A 140 -6.78 17.18 9.76
CA GLY A 140 -6.98 16.60 11.09
C GLY A 140 -7.12 15.08 11.13
N THR A 141 -6.89 14.39 10.02
CA THR A 141 -6.75 12.92 9.97
C THR A 141 -5.32 12.53 9.68
N HIS A 142 -4.92 11.36 10.16
CA HIS A 142 -3.56 10.85 10.06
C HIS A 142 -3.62 9.40 9.60
N HIS A 143 -2.81 9.04 8.62
CA HIS A 143 -2.83 7.69 8.05
C HIS A 143 -1.42 7.18 7.82
N VAL A 144 -1.32 5.87 7.62
CA VAL A 144 -0.08 5.21 7.21
C VAL A 144 -0.38 4.27 6.07
N ARG A 145 0.39 4.32 4.98
CA ARG A 145 0.33 3.29 3.94
C ARG A 145 1.36 2.21 4.22
N THR A 146 0.89 0.97 4.26
CA THR A 146 1.74 -0.22 4.38
C THR A 146 1.40 -1.27 3.32
N THR A 147 2.28 -2.25 3.14
CA THR A 147 2.11 -3.35 2.20
C THR A 147 2.28 -4.70 2.90
N PHE A 148 1.54 -5.71 2.42
CA PHE A 148 1.62 -7.09 2.88
C PHE A 148 2.42 -7.98 1.91
N LEU A 149 3.18 -7.37 1.01
CA LEU A 149 4.07 -8.05 0.06
C LEU A 149 5.28 -8.77 0.68
N PRO A 150 5.89 -8.29 1.79
CA PRO A 150 6.95 -9.04 2.44
C PRO A 150 6.50 -10.45 2.84
N PRO A 151 7.37 -11.47 2.70
CA PRO A 151 7.07 -12.80 3.21
C PRO A 151 7.07 -12.78 4.75
N GLY A 152 6.34 -13.72 5.34
CA GLY A 152 6.21 -13.83 6.80
C GLY A 152 5.23 -12.83 7.41
N THR A 153 4.90 -13.04 8.68
CA THR A 153 3.94 -12.24 9.45
C THR A 153 4.50 -11.78 10.79
N GLU A 154 5.74 -12.14 11.10
CA GLU A 154 6.39 -11.86 12.39
C GLU A 154 6.63 -10.36 12.61
N TRP A 155 6.73 -9.59 11.52
CA TRP A 155 6.85 -8.14 11.57
C TRP A 155 5.53 -7.46 11.99
N ILE A 156 4.38 -8.12 11.80
CA ILE A 156 3.08 -7.61 12.25
C ILE A 156 3.06 -7.55 13.79
N ASP A 157 3.52 -8.61 14.46
CA ASP A 157 3.63 -8.65 15.92
C ASP A 157 4.59 -7.59 16.47
N LYS A 158 5.66 -7.28 15.73
CA LYS A 158 6.59 -6.17 16.10
C LYS A 158 5.89 -4.82 16.01
N TRP A 159 5.08 -4.62 14.97
CA TRP A 159 4.30 -3.40 14.80
C TRP A 159 3.27 -3.26 15.94
N GLU A 160 2.53 -4.32 16.27
CA GLU A 160 1.56 -4.31 17.38
C GLU A 160 2.22 -3.91 18.70
N LYS A 161 3.37 -4.53 19.03
CA LYS A 161 4.13 -4.21 20.25
C LYS A 161 4.66 -2.77 20.27
N PHE A 162 5.17 -2.31 19.13
CA PHE A 162 5.60 -0.91 18.99
C PHE A 162 4.42 0.03 19.22
N HIS A 163 3.30 -0.22 18.56
CA HIS A 163 2.12 0.63 18.65
C HIS A 163 1.55 0.66 20.08
N GLU A 164 1.48 -0.49 20.77
CA GLU A 164 1.05 -0.53 22.17
C GLU A 164 1.96 0.32 23.08
N LYS A 165 3.28 0.24 22.88
CA LYS A 165 4.25 1.07 23.62
C LYS A 165 4.07 2.55 23.28
N PHE A 166 3.93 2.89 22.01
CA PHE A 166 3.73 4.26 21.53
C PHE A 166 2.47 4.88 22.15
N VAL A 167 1.34 4.17 22.12
CA VAL A 167 0.10 4.65 22.74
C VAL A 167 0.27 4.84 24.25
N LYS A 168 0.92 3.92 24.96
CA LYS A 168 1.19 4.06 26.40
C LYS A 168 2.08 5.25 26.74
N GLU A 169 2.99 5.62 25.85
CA GLU A 169 3.91 6.74 26.05
C GLU A 169 3.21 8.09 25.90
N TYR A 170 2.35 8.24 24.90
CA TYR A 170 1.79 9.53 24.53
C TYR A 170 0.34 9.76 24.96
N LYS A 171 -0.42 8.71 25.27
CA LYS A 171 -1.84 8.81 25.64
C LYS A 171 -2.01 9.12 27.13
N ILE A 172 -2.88 10.08 27.44
CA ILE A 172 -3.31 10.40 28.82
C ILE A 172 -4.68 9.83 29.17
#